data_AF-A0A1C5NWX9-F1
#
_entry.id   AF-A0A1C5NWX9-F1
#
_cell.length_a   1.000
_cell.length_b   1.000
_cell.length_c   1.000
_cell.angle_alpha   90.00
_cell.angle_beta   90.00
_cell.angle_gamma   90.00
#
_symmetry.space_group_name_H-M   'P 1'
#
loop_
_entity.id
_entity.type
_entity.pdbx_description
1 polymer ?
#
loop_
_entity_poly.entity_id
_entity_poly.type
_entity_poly.pdbx_seq_one_letter_code
_entity_poly.pdbx_strand_id
1 'polypeptide(L)'
;MRVTEKLVNSPEEEGVTLEYIRLTKDFEEIKEYVRHKGDTLTGYRQTKEKVSVRIEDVLYFETVDGLVFAYTVDSVYEIKGRLYQVEEKLNNHLCRNACKRT
;
A
#
# COMPACT_ATOMS: atom_id res chain seq x y z
N MET A 1 -5.30 6.26 21.93
CA MET A 1 -3.85 6.35 21.65
C MET A 1 -3.42 7.79 21.90
N ARG A 2 -2.31 8.04 22.59
CA ARG A 2 -1.77 9.41 22.77
C ARG A 2 -0.89 9.73 21.56
N VAL A 3 -1.03 10.92 21.00
CA VAL A 3 -0.19 11.42 19.89
C VAL A 3 0.64 12.59 20.40
N THR A 4 1.94 12.56 20.12
CA THR A 4 2.89 13.62 20.44
C THR A 4 3.68 13.92 19.16
N GLU A 5 3.81 15.19 18.81
CA GLU A 5 4.57 15.64 17.64
C GLU A 5 5.88 16.28 18.08
N LYS A 6 6.95 16.03 17.32
CA LYS A 6 8.28 16.62 17.55
C LYS A 6 8.89 17.00 16.20
N LEU A 7 9.24 18.27 16.04
CA LEU A 7 10.07 18.73 14.92
C LEU A 7 11.52 18.28 15.14
N VAL A 8 12.14 17.78 14.07
CA VAL A 8 13.54 17.34 14.04
C VAL A 8 14.38 18.30 13.20
N ASN A 9 15.70 18.27 13.41
CA ASN A 9 16.61 19.25 12.80
C ASN A 9 17.40 18.70 11.59
N SER A 10 17.27 17.42 11.27
CA SER A 10 17.93 16.81 10.11
C SER A 10 17.11 15.67 9.49
N PRO A 11 17.33 15.33 8.21
CA PRO A 11 16.62 14.24 7.53
C PRO A 11 16.89 12.85 8.14
N GLU A 12 18.06 12.62 8.75
CA GLU A 12 18.39 11.33 9.37
C GLU A 12 17.58 11.08 10.65
N GLU A 13 17.10 12.14 11.29
CA GLU A 13 16.20 12.08 12.45
C GLU A 13 14.72 11.96 12.04
N GLU A 14 14.39 12.17 10.75
CA GLU A 14 13.02 12.10 10.26
C GLU A 14 12.51 10.66 10.28
N GLY A 15 11.43 10.43 11.02
CA GLY A 15 10.86 9.10 11.18
C GLY A 15 9.72 9.06 12.19
N VAL A 16 9.26 7.84 12.47
CA VAL A 16 8.19 7.58 13.44
C VAL A 16 8.75 6.81 14.63
N THR A 17 8.49 7.30 15.84
CA THR A 17 8.79 6.58 17.08
C THR A 17 7.50 5.99 17.66
N LEU A 18 7.50 4.68 17.92
CA LEU A 18 6.39 3.98 18.54
C LEU A 18 6.75 3.62 19.99
N GLU A 19 6.05 4.25 20.94
CA GLU A 19 6.21 3.97 22.38
C GLU A 19 5.02 3.16 22.89
N TYR A 20 5.25 1.95 23.40
CA TYR A 20 4.21 1.04 23.89
C TYR A 20 4.66 0.25 25.13
N ILE A 21 3.70 -0.08 26.01
CA ILE A 21 3.96 -0.96 27.19
C ILE A 21 4.16 -2.42 26.75
N ARG A 22 3.38 -2.85 25.76
CA ARG A 22 3.49 -4.13 25.06
C ARG A 22 3.05 -3.94 23.62
N LEU A 23 3.63 -4.70 22.70
CA LEU A 23 3.24 -4.66 21.30
C LEU A 23 1.81 -5.19 21.16
N THR A 24 0.87 -4.31 20.84
CA THR A 24 -0.52 -4.68 20.55
C THR A 24 -0.72 -4.79 19.04
N LYS A 25 -1.85 -5.39 18.64
CA LYS A 25 -2.24 -5.47 17.24
C LYS A 25 -2.30 -4.08 16.58
N ASP A 26 -2.87 -3.08 17.25
CA ASP A 26 -2.93 -1.71 16.73
C ASP A 26 -1.54 -1.11 16.46
N PHE A 27 -0.57 -1.33 17.36
CA PHE A 27 0.80 -0.87 17.15
C PHE A 27 1.52 -1.63 16.05
N GLU A 28 1.23 -2.93 15.88
CA GLU A 28 1.74 -3.72 14.76
C GLU A 28 1.21 -3.19 13.43
N GLU A 29 -0.10 -2.88 13.35
CA GLU A 29 -0.73 -2.31 12.16
C GLU A 29 -0.14 -0.94 11.80
N ILE A 30 0.11 -0.07 12.80
CA ILE A 30 0.77 1.24 12.57
C ILE A 30 2.21 1.05 12.10
N LYS A 31 2.96 0.13 12.72
CA LYS A 31 4.35 -0.16 12.34
C LYS A 31 4.43 -0.62 10.89
N GLU A 32 3.57 -1.53 10.47
CA GLU A 32 3.54 -2.02 9.09
C GLU A 32 3.05 -0.94 8.11
N TYR A 33 2.04 -0.14 8.49
CA TYR A 33 1.62 1.00 7.67
C TYR A 33 2.78 1.97 7.40
N VAL A 34 3.56 2.33 8.42
CA VAL A 34 4.69 3.26 8.27
C VAL A 34 5.81 2.65 7.41
N ARG A 35 6.14 1.37 7.60
CA ARG A 35 7.19 0.67 6.82
C ARG A 35 6.90 0.61 5.33
N HIS A 36 5.63 0.52 4.99
CA HIS A 36 5.14 0.36 3.63
C HIS A 36 4.66 1.66 2.99
N LYS A 37 4.73 2.77 3.73
CA LYS A 37 4.32 4.08 3.23
C LYS A 37 5.19 4.49 2.06
N GLY A 38 4.55 4.83 0.95
CA GLY A 38 5.25 5.21 -0.29
C GLY A 38 5.70 4.04 -1.17
N ASP A 39 5.47 2.79 -0.77
CA ASP A 39 5.69 1.65 -1.67
C ASP A 39 4.79 1.74 -2.90
N THR A 40 5.31 1.27 -4.03
CA THR A 40 4.66 1.43 -5.33
C THR A 40 4.60 0.13 -6.12
N LEU A 41 3.55 0.02 -6.94
CA LEU A 41 3.41 -0.97 -7.99
C LEU A 41 3.69 -0.32 -9.34
N THR A 42 4.26 -1.10 -10.25
CA THR A 42 4.26 -0.72 -11.67
C THR A 42 2.87 -0.98 -12.25
N GLY A 43 2.17 0.09 -12.62
CA GLY A 43 0.90 0.06 -13.33
C GLY A 43 1.01 0.57 -14.76
N TYR A 44 -0.01 0.30 -15.56
CA TYR A 44 -0.13 0.80 -16.93
C TYR A 44 -1.48 1.48 -17.13
N ARG A 45 -1.49 2.68 -17.71
CA ARG A 45 -2.73 3.34 -18.15
C ARG A 45 -3.26 2.67 -19.42
N GLN A 46 -4.50 2.96 -19.80
CA GLN A 46 -5.09 2.51 -21.07
C GLN A 46 -4.25 2.90 -22.30
N THR A 47 -3.52 4.02 -22.22
CA THR A 47 -2.56 4.49 -23.23
C THR A 47 -1.28 3.66 -23.33
N LYS A 48 -1.15 2.59 -22.52
CA LYS A 48 0.06 1.77 -22.32
C LYS A 48 1.25 2.50 -21.69
N GLU A 49 1.03 3.70 -21.19
CA GLU A 49 2.02 4.43 -20.39
C GLU A 49 2.28 3.70 -19.07
N LYS A 50 3.56 3.48 -18.77
CA LYS A 50 4.01 2.90 -17.49
C LYS A 50 4.02 3.98 -16.41
N VAL A 51 3.38 3.71 -15.28
CA VAL A 51 3.26 4.62 -14.14
C VAL A 51 3.60 3.92 -12.82
N SER A 52 4.04 4.69 -11.84
CA SER A 52 4.24 4.23 -10.47
C SER A 52 2.97 4.50 -9.67
N VAL A 53 2.30 3.44 -9.19
CA VAL A 53 1.05 3.52 -8.44
C VAL A 53 1.35 3.27 -6.98
N ARG A 54 1.08 4.23 -6.10
CA ARG A 54 1.25 4.01 -4.65
C ARG A 54 0.24 2.99 -4.16
N ILE A 55 0.71 2.02 -3.37
CA ILE A 55 -0.14 0.95 -2.84
C ILE A 55 -1.22 1.52 -1.92
N GLU A 56 -0.89 2.53 -1.12
CA GLU A 56 -1.83 3.23 -0.23
C GLU A 56 -2.97 3.95 -0.96
N ASP A 57 -2.78 4.29 -2.25
CA ASP A 57 -3.81 4.93 -3.08
C ASP A 57 -4.77 3.90 -3.72
N VAL A 58 -4.46 2.60 -3.65
CA VAL A 58 -5.27 1.53 -4.25
C VAL A 58 -6.40 1.13 -3.31
N LEU A 59 -7.64 1.31 -3.78
CA LEU A 59 -8.86 0.97 -3.07
C LEU A 59 -9.16 -0.54 -3.14
N TYR A 60 -9.03 -1.12 -4.33
CA TYR A 60 -9.21 -2.55 -4.57
C TYR A 60 -8.53 -3.02 -5.86
N PHE A 61 -8.28 -4.33 -5.93
CA PHE A 61 -7.87 -5.01 -7.14
C PHE A 61 -9.04 -5.80 -7.72
N GLU A 62 -9.11 -5.84 -9.05
CA GLU A 62 -10.07 -6.63 -9.82
C GLU A 62 -9.33 -7.46 -10.86
N THR A 63 -9.88 -8.61 -11.22
CA THR A 63 -9.42 -9.38 -12.37
C THR A 63 -10.48 -9.37 -13.46
N VAL A 64 -10.12 -8.92 -14.66
CA VAL A 64 -11.00 -8.93 -15.85
C VAL A 64 -10.25 -9.67 -16.97
N ASP A 65 -10.85 -10.71 -17.53
CA ASP A 65 -10.25 -11.57 -18.57
C ASP A 65 -8.84 -12.08 -18.23
N GLY A 66 -8.59 -12.32 -16.93
CA GLY A 66 -7.31 -12.80 -16.42
C GLY A 66 -6.21 -11.73 -16.29
N LEU A 67 -6.51 -10.46 -16.59
CA LEU A 67 -5.67 -9.30 -16.32
C LEU A 67 -6.04 -8.68 -14.98
N VAL A 68 -5.07 -8.14 -14.26
CA VAL A 68 -5.27 -7.51 -12.95
C VAL A 68 -5.34 -6.00 -13.10
N PHE A 69 -6.30 -5.37 -12.45
CA PHE A 69 -6.48 -3.92 -12.42
C PHE A 69 -6.48 -3.41 -10.99
N ALA A 70 -5.74 -2.33 -10.74
CA ALA A 70 -5.76 -1.58 -9.50
C ALA A 70 -6.64 -0.34 -9.67
N TYR A 71 -7.63 -0.20 -8.81
CA TYR A 71 -8.53 0.95 -8.79
C TYR A 71 -8.12 1.90 -7.69
N THR A 72 -7.85 3.15 -8.06
CA THR A 72 -7.72 4.27 -7.12
C THR A 72 -8.97 5.14 -7.18
N VAL A 73 -9.03 6.20 -6.38
CA VAL A 73 -10.15 7.17 -6.43
C VAL A 73 -10.31 7.78 -7.82
N ASP A 74 -9.18 8.11 -8.47
CA ASP A 74 -9.19 8.93 -9.70
C ASP A 74 -8.85 8.16 -10.98
N SER A 75 -8.37 6.91 -10.88
CA SER A 75 -7.82 6.19 -12.04
C SER A 75 -7.83 4.67 -11.87
N VAL A 76 -7.68 3.99 -13.01
CA VAL A 76 -7.55 2.54 -13.11
C VAL A 76 -6.23 2.20 -13.81
N TYR A 77 -5.51 1.24 -13.27
CA TYR A 77 -4.20 0.82 -13.78
C TYR A 77 -4.15 -0.68 -13.98
N GLU A 78 -3.71 -1.13 -15.15
CA GLU A 78 -3.40 -2.54 -15.37
C GLU A 78 -2.09 -2.89 -14.63
N ILE A 79 -2.10 -3.97 -13.86
CA ILE A 79 -0.95 -4.48 -13.13
C ILE A 79 -0.47 -5.77 -13.80
N LYS A 80 0.81 -5.81 -14.18
CA LYS A 80 1.39 -7.01 -14.80
C LYS A 80 1.46 -8.18 -13.82
N GLY A 81 0.89 -9.31 -14.23
CA GLY A 81 0.91 -10.58 -13.49
C GLY A 81 -0.49 -11.12 -13.23
N ARG A 82 -0.56 -12.18 -12.43
CA ARG A 82 -1.82 -12.73 -11.90
C ARG A 82 -2.08 -12.17 -10.50
N LEU A 83 -3.34 -12.19 -10.08
CA LEU A 83 -3.77 -11.62 -8.80
C LEU A 83 -2.96 -12.18 -7.62
N TYR A 84 -2.70 -13.49 -7.58
CA TYR A 84 -1.91 -14.11 -6.50
C TYR A 84 -0.46 -13.56 -6.42
N GLN A 85 0.14 -13.21 -7.56
CA GLN A 85 1.51 -12.66 -7.60
C GLN A 85 1.52 -11.22 -7.09
N VAL A 86 0.41 -10.49 -7.30
CA VAL A 86 0.21 -9.16 -6.73
C VAL A 86 -0.02 -9.29 -5.23
N GLU A 87 -0.87 -10.22 -4.79
CA GLU A 87 -1.12 -10.52 -3.36
C GLU A 87 0.17 -10.92 -2.62
N GLU A 88 1.06 -11.73 -3.22
CA GLU A 88 2.36 -12.10 -2.64
C GLU A 88 3.28 -10.88 -2.45
N LYS A 89 3.31 -9.95 -3.41
CA LYS A 89 4.05 -8.69 -3.28
C LYS A 89 3.42 -7.79 -2.21
N LEU A 90 2.11 -7.88 -2.06
CA LEU A 90 1.33 -7.09 -1.10
C LEU A 90 1.20 -7.74 0.28
N ASN A 91 1.81 -8.91 0.52
CA ASN A 91 1.45 -9.76 1.67
C ASN A 91 1.76 -9.11 3.05
N ASN A 92 2.58 -8.05 3.07
CA ASN A 92 2.87 -7.22 4.23
C ASN A 92 2.09 -5.89 4.27
N HIS A 93 1.39 -5.55 3.18
CA HIS A 93 0.49 -4.41 3.11
C HIS A 93 -0.87 -4.80 3.68
N LEU A 94 -1.53 -3.87 4.39
CA LEU A 94 -2.87 -4.03 4.97
C LEU A 94 -4.01 -4.25 3.93
N CYS A 95 -3.69 -4.57 2.68
CA CYS A 95 -4.61 -4.80 1.56
C CYS A 95 -5.41 -6.12 1.62
N ARG A 96 -5.46 -6.81 2.77
CA ARG A 96 -6.07 -8.16 2.90
C ARG A 96 -7.56 -8.24 2.55
N ASN A 97 -8.28 -7.13 2.51
CA ASN A 97 -9.75 -7.12 2.29
C ASN A 97 -10.18 -6.48 0.96
N ALA A 98 -9.25 -6.24 0.03
CA ALA A 98 -9.48 -5.37 -1.13
C ALA A 98 -9.51 -6.11 -2.48
N CYS A 99 -9.70 -7.43 -2.53
CA CYS A 99 -9.83 -8.17 -3.79
C CYS A 99 -11.30 -8.48 -4.08
N LYS A 100 -11.88 -7.83 -5.10
CA LYS A 100 -13.15 -8.29 -5.67
C LYS A 100 -12.84 -9.39 -6.69
N ARG A 101 -13.27 -10.61 -6.37
CA ARG A 101 -13.29 -11.74 -7.31
C ARG A 101 -14.70 -11.78 -7.90
N THR A 102 -14.85 -11.24 -9.10
CA THR A 102 -16.11 -11.30 -9.85
C THR A 102 -16.14 -12.55 -10.72
#